data_AF-A0A2P5N1M0-F1
#
_entry.id   AF-A0A2P5N1M0-F1
#
_cell.length_a   1.000
_cell.length_b   1.000
_cell.length_c   1.000
_cell.angle_alpha   90.00
_cell.angle_beta   90.00
_cell.angle_gamma   90.00
#
_symmetry.space_group_name_H-M   'P 1'
#
loop_
_entity.id
_entity.type
_entity.pdbx_description
1 polymer ?
#
loop_
_entity_poly.entity_id
_entity_poly.type
_entity_poly.pdbx_seq_one_letter_code
_entity_poly.pdbx_strand_id
1 'polypeptide(L)' 'MNTMIDLPTNTENRLIHAAQDEGQNLAQFVDRLLDIYLEDKVDAEHAAAAYQAFIDSGEASIPLEKVMAEHGV' A
#
# COMPACT_ATOMS: atom_id res chain seq x y z
N MET A 1 -24.28 -13.07 4.51
CA MET A 1 -24.72 -12.04 3.55
C MET A 1 -23.78 -12.14 2.36
N ASN A 2 -24.27 -12.54 1.18
CA ASN A 2 -23.45 -12.51 -0.03
C ASN A 2 -23.43 -11.07 -0.54
N THR A 3 -22.36 -10.33 -0.24
CA THR A 3 -22.17 -8.99 -0.80
C THR A 3 -21.77 -9.15 -2.26
N MET A 4 -22.75 -9.08 -3.16
CA MET A 4 -22.47 -9.14 -4.60
C MET A 4 -21.88 -7.78 -5.01
N ILE A 5 -20.57 -7.73 -5.20
CA ILE A 5 -19.86 -6.55 -5.71
C ILE A 5 -20.13 -6.47 -7.20
N ASP A 6 -20.78 -5.40 -7.64
CA ASP A 6 -21.00 -5.15 -9.06
C ASP A 6 -19.71 -4.54 -9.65
N LEU A 7 -19.00 -5.33 -10.46
CA LEU A 7 -17.73 -4.94 -11.06
C LEU A 7 -17.94 -4.54 -12.52
N PRO A 8 -17.22 -3.51 -13.02
CA PRO A 8 -17.18 -3.25 -14.45
C PRO A 8 -16.73 -4.51 -15.20
N THR A 9 -17.38 -4.84 -16.33
CA THR A 9 -17.12 -6.07 -17.10
C THR A 9 -15.64 -6.26 -17.44
N ASN A 10 -14.92 -5.19 -17.73
CA ASN A 10 -13.48 -5.27 -18.00
C ASN A 10 -12.67 -5.69 -16.76
N THR A 11 -13.05 -5.23 -15.57
CA THR A 11 -12.42 -5.60 -14.31
C THR A 11 -12.73 -7.06 -13.97
N GLU A 12 -14.00 -7.45 -14.07
CA GLU A 12 -14.43 -8.83 -13.86
C GLU A 12 -13.68 -9.80 -14.77
N ASN A 13 -13.61 -9.50 -16.07
CA ASN A 13 -12.87 -10.31 -17.03
C ASN A 13 -11.40 -10.45 -16.64
N ARG A 14 -10.73 -9.35 -16.25
CA ARG A 14 -9.32 -9.41 -15.83
C ARG A 14 -9.12 -10.27 -14.60
N LEU A 15 -10.02 -10.20 -13.61
CA LEU A 15 -9.96 -11.03 -12.41
C LEU A 15 -10.19 -12.52 -12.74
N ILE A 16 -11.11 -12.82 -13.66
CA ILE A 16 -11.34 -14.20 -14.13
C ILE A 16 -10.08 -14.77 -14.79
N HIS A 17 -9.44 -14.00 -15.68
CA HIS A 17 -8.21 -14.46 -16.35
C HIS A 17 -7.06 -14.64 -15.34
N ALA A 18 -6.87 -13.68 -14.42
CA ALA A 18 -5.85 -13.79 -13.38
C ALA A 18 -6.07 -15.00 -12.46
N ALA A 19 -7.32 -15.26 -12.06
CA ALA A 19 -7.66 -16.44 -11.27
C ALA A 19 -7.33 -17.74 -12.03
N GLN A 20 -7.64 -17.79 -13.34
CA GLN A 20 -7.32 -18.94 -14.20
C GLN A 20 -5.80 -19.15 -14.33
N ASP A 21 -5.04 -18.07 -14.52
CA ASP A 21 -3.58 -18.10 -14.62
C ASP A 21 -2.93 -18.64 -13.32
N GLU A 22 -3.55 -18.34 -12.16
CA GLU A 22 -3.14 -18.87 -10.85
C GLU A 22 -3.72 -20.27 -10.53
N GLY A 23 -4.52 -20.86 -11.43
CA GLY A 23 -5.17 -22.15 -11.21
C GLY A 23 -6.20 -22.16 -10.06
N GLN A 24 -6.74 -20.99 -9.71
CA GLN A 24 -7.72 -20.79 -8.64
C GLN A 24 -9.11 -20.49 -9.23
N ASN A 25 -10.17 -20.72 -8.43
CA ASN A 25 -11.47 -20.16 -8.80
C ASN A 25 -11.53 -18.68 -8.44
N LEU A 26 -12.43 -17.94 -9.10
CA LEU A 26 -12.54 -16.49 -8.93
C LEU A 26 -12.76 -16.06 -7.47
N ALA A 27 -13.58 -16.78 -6.70
CA ALA A 27 -13.86 -16.42 -5.32
C ALA A 27 -12.61 -16.54 -4.44
N GLN A 28 -11.89 -17.65 -4.52
CA GLN A 28 -10.63 -17.86 -3.79
C GLN A 28 -9.58 -16.81 -4.15
N PHE A 29 -9.47 -16.49 -5.45
CA PHE A 29 -8.54 -15.48 -5.92
C PHE A 29 -8.88 -14.09 -5.37
N VAL A 30 -10.16 -13.70 -5.43
CA VAL A 30 -10.62 -12.39 -4.94
C VAL A 30 -10.49 -12.28 -3.42
N ASP A 31 -10.81 -13.32 -2.66
CA ASP A 31 -10.64 -13.33 -1.21
C ASP A 31 -9.16 -13.12 -0.82
N ARG A 32 -8.25 -13.86 -1.47
CA ARG A 32 -6.82 -13.70 -1.25
C ARG A 32 -6.32 -12.30 -1.66
N LEU A 33 -6.80 -11.78 -2.78
CA LEU A 33 -6.44 -10.44 -3.25
C LEU A 33 -6.90 -9.36 -2.25
N LEU A 34 -8.08 -9.54 -1.66
CA LEU A 34 -8.60 -8.65 -0.63
C LEU A 34 -7.73 -8.69 0.63
N ASP A 35 -7.32 -9.87 1.09
CA ASP A 35 -6.45 -10.02 2.25
C ASP A 35 -5.12 -9.29 2.04
N ILE A 36 -4.48 -9.48 0.87
CA ILE A 36 -3.24 -8.78 0.50
C ILE A 36 -3.44 -7.27 0.47
N TYR A 37 -4.54 -6.81 -0.15
CA TYR A 37 -4.84 -5.38 -0.22
C TYR A 37 -5.01 -4.74 1.16
N LEU A 38 -5.64 -5.46 2.10
CA LEU A 38 -5.84 -4.95 3.46
C LEU A 38 -4.51 -4.86 4.22
N GLU A 39 -3.61 -5.83 4.03
CA GLU A 39 -2.25 -5.78 4.59
C GLU A 39 -1.45 -4.59 4.01
N ASP A 40 -1.38 -4.50 2.68
CA ASP A 40 -0.67 -3.41 1.98
C ASP A 40 -1.19 -2.03 2.38
N LYS A 41 -2.51 -1.91 2.59
CA LYS A 41 -3.13 -0.66 3.02
C LYS A 41 -2.66 -0.24 4.42
N VAL A 42 -2.59 -1.18 5.36
CA VAL A 42 -2.11 -0.90 6.73
C VAL A 42 -0.64 -0.46 6.68
N ASP A 43 0.18 -1.13 5.89
CA ASP A 43 1.59 -0.78 5.74
C ASP A 43 1.78 0.61 5.10
N ALA A 44 0.98 0.94 4.09
CA ALA A 44 0.99 2.26 3.48
C ALA A 44 0.56 3.36 4.46
N GLU A 45 -0.45 3.10 5.29
CA GLU A 45 -0.90 4.02 6.34
C GLU A 45 0.18 4.24 7.40
N HIS A 46 0.86 3.18 7.84
CA HIS A 46 1.99 3.28 8.77
C HIS A 46 3.17 4.05 8.18
N ALA A 47 3.52 3.78 6.91
CA ALA A 47 4.60 4.49 6.23
C ALA A 47 4.28 5.99 6.08
N ALA A 48 3.04 6.33 5.72
CA ALA A 48 2.57 7.71 5.64
C ALA A 48 2.65 8.42 7.00
N ALA A 49 2.21 7.75 8.08
CA ALA A 49 2.27 8.30 9.43
C ALA A 49 3.73 8.52 9.90
N ALA A 50 4.61 7.55 9.66
CA ALA A 50 6.03 7.67 10.00
C ALA A 50 6.71 8.81 9.23
N TYR A 51 6.40 8.95 7.94
CA TYR A 51 6.92 10.05 7.13
C TYR A 51 6.42 11.41 7.62
N GLN A 52 5.14 11.52 7.98
CA GLN A 52 4.59 12.74 8.57
C GLN A 52 5.27 13.08 9.91
N ALA A 53 5.47 12.09 10.78
CA ALA A 53 6.16 12.29 12.06
C ALA A 53 7.62 12.76 11.87
N PHE A 54 8.31 12.27 10.84
CA PHE A 54 9.66 12.72 10.47
C PHE A 54 9.68 14.18 9.97
N ILE A 55 8.64 14.61 9.26
CA ILE A 55 8.47 16.03 8.89
C ILE A 55 8.21 16.87 10.14
N ASP A 56 7.28 16.44 10.98
CA ASP A 56 6.85 17.17 12.17
C ASP A 56 7.94 17.29 13.23
N SER A 57 8.89 16.34 13.29
CA SER A 57 10.06 16.39 14.19
C SER A 57 11.07 17.49 13.80
N GLY A 58 10.95 18.05 12.60
CA GLY A 58 11.91 19.02 12.05
C GLY A 58 13.20 18.38 11.54
N GLU A 59 13.38 17.06 11.65
CA GLU A 59 14.52 16.34 11.08
C GLU A 59 14.51 16.31 9.56
N ALA A 60 13.33 16.48 8.94
CA ALA A 60 13.20 16.64 7.49
C ALA A 60 13.94 17.87 6.93
N SER A 61 14.31 18.83 7.78
CA SER A 61 15.12 19.99 7.43
C SER A 61 16.32 20.00 8.37
N ILE A 62 17.42 19.34 8.00
CA ILE A 62 18.70 19.57 8.67
C ILE A 62 19.23 20.93 8.17
N PRO A 63 19.31 21.96 9.03
CA PRO A 63 19.87 23.25 8.61
C PRO A 63 21.34 23.06 8.24
N LEU A 64 21.82 23.79 7.23
CA LEU A 64 23.21 23.72 6.78
C LEU A 64 24.18 23.97 7.95
N GLU A 65 23.78 24.83 8.89
CA GLU A 65 24.50 25.15 10.11
C GLU A 65 24.69 23.94 11.03
N LYS A 66 23.70 23.04 11.13
CA LYS A 66 23.79 21.80 11.92
C LYS A 66 24.74 20.80 11.27
N VAL A 67 24.70 20.68 9.94
CA VAL A 67 25.64 19.84 9.16
C VAL A 67 27.08 20.34 9.33
N MET A 68 27.30 21.65 9.25
CA MET A 68 28.62 22.25 9.44
C MET A 68 29.15 22.08 10.88
N ALA A 69 28.27 22.15 11.88
CA ALA A 69 28.63 21.95 13.28
C ALA A 69 28.97 20.49 13.63
N GLU A 70 28.27 19.51 13.03
CA GLU A 70 28.47 18.08 13.30
C GLU A 70 29.63 17.47 12.49
N HIS A 71 29.87 17.96 11.28
CA HIS A 71 30.86 17.37 10.36
C HIS A 71 32.12 18.19 10.14
N GLY A 72 32.19 19.42 10.68
CA GLY A 72 33.39 20.25 10.73
C GLY A 72 34.06 20.47 9.36
N VAL A 73 33.76 21.60 8.71
CA VAL A 73 34.60 22.09 7.61
C VAL A 73 35.64 23.04 8.16
#